data_AF-A0A510I5Y2-F1
#
_entry.id   AF-A0A510I5Y2-F1
#
_cell.length_a   1.000
_cell.length_b   1.000
_cell.length_c   1.000
_cell.angle_alpha   90.00
_cell.angle_beta   90.00
_cell.angle_gamma   90.00
#
_symmetry.space_group_name_H-M   'P 1'
#
loop_
_entity.id
_entity.type
_entity.pdbx_description
1 polymer ?
#
loop_
_entity_poly.entity_id
_entity_poly.type
_entity_poly.pdbx_seq_one_letter_code
_entity_poly.pdbx_strand_id
1 'polypeptide(L)' 'MSKKFKNVSTDSGELTVKVNHTVITFHLEPGAEFSIETGGNSDIEFSSSNSEKQLVIEPVL' A
#
# COMPACT_ATOMS: atom_id res chain seq x y z
N MET A 1 5.10 13.81 6.55
CA MET A 1 3.85 13.25 7.08
C MET A 1 4.01 11.74 7.16
N SER A 2 3.59 11.12 8.26
CA SER A 2 3.56 9.65 8.40
C SER A 2 2.11 9.19 8.26
N LYS A 3 1.85 8.23 7.36
CA LYS A 3 0.55 7.59 7.18
C LYS A 3 0.71 6.08 7.30
N LYS A 4 -0.17 5.45 8.06
CA LYS A 4 -0.16 3.99 8.28
C LYS A 4 -1.32 3.34 7.52
N PHE A 5 -1.06 2.18 6.94
CA PHE A 5 -1.99 1.44 6.11
C PHE A 5 -2.01 -0.04 6.50
N LYS A 6 -3.11 -0.71 6.18
CA LYS A 6 -3.31 -2.13 6.42
C LYS A 6 -3.92 -2.81 5.21
N ASN A 7 -3.46 -4.04 4.91
CA ASN A 7 -4.19 -4.95 4.05
C ASN A 7 -5.35 -5.56 4.83
N VAL A 8 -6.57 -5.13 4.55
CA VAL A 8 -7.81 -5.66 5.18
C VAL A 8 -8.45 -6.78 4.38
N SER A 9 -7.90 -7.11 3.19
CA SER A 9 -8.34 -8.26 2.41
C SER A 9 -7.88 -9.58 3.04
N THR A 10 -8.51 -10.68 2.62
CA THR A 10 -8.08 -12.04 2.95
C THR A 10 -6.96 -12.55 2.05
N ASP A 11 -6.56 -11.78 1.04
CA ASP A 11 -5.59 -12.16 0.03
C ASP A 11 -4.19 -11.62 0.32
N SER A 12 -3.18 -12.41 -0.06
CA SER A 12 -1.80 -11.97 -0.18
C SER A 12 -1.47 -11.64 -1.64
N GLY A 13 -0.57 -10.69 -1.86
CA GLY A 13 -0.21 -10.26 -3.20
C GLY A 13 0.87 -9.19 -3.24
N GLU A 14 1.29 -8.87 -4.45
CA GLU A 14 2.18 -7.73 -4.69
C GLU A 14 1.38 -6.43 -4.67
N LEU A 15 1.84 -5.48 -3.85
CA LEU A 15 1.37 -4.10 -3.83
C LEU A 15 2.46 -3.21 -4.40
N THR A 16 2.11 -2.40 -5.39
CA THR A 16 2.95 -1.29 -5.85
C THR A 16 2.43 0.00 -5.24
N VAL A 17 3.32 0.70 -4.56
CA VAL A 17 3.08 2.02 -3.97
C VAL A 17 3.91 3.03 -4.74
N LYS A 18 3.25 4.04 -5.29
CA LYS A 18 3.91 5.17 -5.93
C LYS A 18 3.72 6.42 -5.08
N VAL A 19 4.84 7.03 -4.74
CA VAL A 19 4.90 8.29 -3.98
C VAL A 19 5.68 9.30 -4.82
N ASN A 20 4.98 10.27 -5.40
CA ASN A 20 5.52 11.19 -6.41
C ASN A 20 6.20 10.42 -7.57
N HIS A 21 7.54 10.47 -7.65
CA HIS A 21 8.35 9.76 -8.66
C HIS A 21 9.00 8.47 -8.15
N THR A 22 8.79 8.11 -6.88
CA THR A 22 9.34 6.89 -6.28
C THR A 22 8.32 5.76 -6.38
N VAL A 23 8.75 4.62 -6.92
CA VAL A 23 7.92 3.41 -7.03
C VAL A 23 8.55 2.32 -6.18
N ILE A 24 7.74 1.71 -5.32
CA ILE A 24 8.15 0.61 -4.44
C ILE A 24 7.14 -0.51 -4.62
N THR A 25 7.62 -1.72 -4.84
CA THR A 25 6.78 -2.92 -4.93
C THR A 25 7.21 -3.91 -3.86
N PHE A 26 6.25 -4.46 -3.13
CA PHE A 26 6.50 -5.47 -2.11
C PHE A 26 5.34 -6.45 -2.01
N HIS A 27 5.63 -7.64 -1.50
CA HIS A 27 4.61 -8.61 -1.15
C HIS A 27 3.96 -8.24 0.18
N LEU A 28 2.63 -8.29 0.25
CA LEU A 28 1.85 -7.93 1.43
C LEU A 28 0.89 -9.06 1.81
N GLU A 29 1.02 -9.53 3.04
CA GLU A 29 0.17 -10.60 3.61
C GLU A 29 -1.15 -10.03 4.16
N PRO A 30 -2.20 -10.87 4.34
CA PRO A 30 -3.42 -10.48 5.02
C PRO A 30 -3.16 -9.93 6.42
N GLY A 31 -3.74 -8.78 6.75
CA GLY A 31 -3.60 -8.15 8.05
C GLY A 31 -2.26 -7.44 8.29
N ALA A 32 -1.30 -7.51 7.36
CA ALA A 32 -0.03 -6.79 7.48
C ALA A 32 -0.24 -5.28 7.44
N GLU A 33 0.57 -4.57 8.21
CA GLU A 33 0.54 -3.11 8.34
C GLU A 33 1.87 -2.51 7.87
N PHE A 34 1.80 -1.38 7.19
CA PHE A 34 2.98 -0.64 6.73
C PHE A 34 2.77 0.86 6.88
N SER A 35 3.87 1.60 6.97
CA SER A 35 3.87 3.06 7.09
C SER A 35 4.60 3.69 5.92
N ILE A 36 4.09 4.82 5.44
CA ILE A 36 4.74 5.66 4.44
C ILE A 36 5.08 6.99 5.10
N GLU A 37 6.37 7.33 5.10
CA GLU A 37 6.88 8.61 5.59
C GLU A 37 7.38 9.44 4.42
N THR A 38 6.81 10.63 4.24
CA THR A 38 7.18 11.54 3.14
C THR A 38 7.46 12.95 3.63
N GLY A 39 8.29 13.69 2.90
CA GLY A 39 8.44 15.13 3.10
C GLY A 39 7.27 15.89 2.47
N GLY A 40 6.45 16.57 3.28
CA GLY A 40 5.36 17.42 2.80
C GLY A 40 4.07 16.68 2.39
N ASN A 41 3.27 17.31 1.52
CA ASN A 41 2.08 16.71 0.91
C ASN A 41 2.54 15.91 -0.32
N SER A 42 2.48 14.58 -0.24
CA SER A 42 2.81 13.70 -1.35
C SER A 42 1.56 12.95 -1.80
N ASP A 43 1.41 12.83 -3.11
CA ASP A 43 0.38 11.99 -3.71
C ASP A 43 0.83 10.54 -3.61
N ILE A 44 -0.06 9.70 -3.07
CA ILE A 44 0.17 8.27 -2.87
C ILE A 44 -0.84 7.52 -3.74
N GLU A 45 -0.33 6.74 -4.68
CA GLU A 45 -1.11 5.88 -5.55
C GLU A 45 -0.82 4.41 -5.21
N PHE A 46 -1.88 3.59 -5.12
CA PHE A 46 -1.78 2.16 -4.91
C PHE A 46 -2.20 1.41 -6.17
N SER A 47 -1.44 0.38 -6.55
CA SER A 47 -1.83 -0.55 -7.60
C SER A 47 -1.45 -1.98 -7.23
N SER A 48 -2.29 -2.93 -7.65
CA SER A 48 -2.02 -4.37 -7.55
C SER A 48 -1.79 -4.92 -8.95
N SER A 49 -0.79 -5.79 -9.11
CA SER A 49 -0.47 -6.45 -10.37
C SER A 49 -1.40 -7.63 -10.68
N ASN A 50 -2.15 -8.13 -9.70
CA ASN A 50 -2.99 -9.31 -9.86
C ASN A 50 -4.46 -8.94 -10.02
N SER A 51 -5.03 -9.18 -11.21
CA SER A 51 -6.44 -8.95 -11.51
C SER A 51 -7.39 -9.93 -10.83
N GLU A 52 -6.90 -11.07 -10.35
CA GLU A 52 -7.71 -12.10 -9.66
C GLU A 52 -7.71 -11.92 -8.13
N LYS A 53 -6.71 -11.23 -7.58
CA LYS A 53 -6.58 -10.97 -6.13
C LYS A 53 -6.61 -9.47 -5.86
N GLN A 54 -7.72 -9.02 -5.30
CA GLN A 54 -7.91 -7.61 -5.01
C GLN A 54 -7.44 -7.30 -3.58
N LEU A 55 -6.21 -6.80 -3.45
CA LEU A 55 -5.76 -6.22 -2.19
C LEU A 55 -6.63 -5.01 -1.85
N VAL A 56 -7.07 -4.93 -0.60
CA VAL A 56 -7.85 -3.80 -0.06
C VAL A 56 -6.99 -3.10 0.98
N ILE A 57 -6.60 -1.86 0.68
CA ILE A 57 -5.68 -1.07 1.51
C ILE A 57 -6.46 0.07 2.17
N GLU A 58 -6.49 0.05 3.51
CA GLU A 58 -7.18 1.06 4.31
C GLU A 58 -6.21 1.80 5.24
N PRO A 59 -6.45 3.09 5.53
CA PRO A 59 -5.69 3.82 6.53
C PRO A 59 -5.97 3.27 7.93
N VAL A 60 -4.93 3.20 8.76
CA VAL A 60 -5.07 2.86 10.19
C VAL A 60 -5.10 4.17 10.98
N LEU A 61 -6.18 4.38 11.75
CA LEU A 61 -6.36 5.53 12.65
C LEU A 61 -5.43 5.46 13.86
#